data_AF-A0A1G6NM93-F1
#
_entry.id   AF-A0A1G6NM93-F1
#
_cell.length_a   1.000
_cell.length_b   1.000
_cell.length_c   1.000
_cell.angle_alpha   90.00
_cell.angle_beta   90.00
_cell.angle_gamma   90.00
#
_symmetry.space_group_name_H-M   'P 1'
#
loop_
_entity.id
_entity.type
_entity.pdbx_description
1 polymer ?
#
loop_
_entity_poly.entity_id
_entity_poly.type
_entity_poly.pdbx_seq_one_letter_code
_entity_poly.pdbx_strand_id
1 'polypeptide(L)'
;MIFFGGLLIIVVFLIIRSNLKSKRITKLRLEYRAALKGTNKARAVTAGRAYYSAVRNGRLTIYDEQAINNDMSTMNTEIIKSEVVKSSDSSIDKLERLAQLKAQGILTDEEFNQQKSKVLSE
;
A
#
# COMPACT_ATOMS: atom_id res chain seq x y z
N MET A 1 -7.88 -28.27 46.81
CA MET A 1 -8.73 -27.32 46.06
C MET A 1 -8.07 -25.97 45.74
N ILE A 2 -6.93 -25.59 46.34
CA ILE A 2 -6.28 -24.28 46.09
C ILE A 2 -5.55 -24.21 44.72
N PHE A 3 -5.07 -25.35 44.20
CA PHE A 3 -4.35 -25.40 42.92
C PHE A 3 -5.22 -25.10 41.67
N PHE A 4 -6.53 -25.35 41.71
CA PHE A 4 -7.42 -25.12 40.56
C PHE A 4 -7.69 -23.62 40.33
N GLY A 5 -7.78 -22.81 41.38
CA GLY A 5 -7.97 -21.36 41.26
C GLY A 5 -6.74 -20.65 40.67
N GLY A 6 -5.54 -21.07 41.08
CA GLY A 6 -4.28 -20.52 40.54
C GLY A 6 -4.08 -20.84 39.05
N LEU A 7 -4.42 -22.06 38.61
CA LEU A 7 -4.34 -22.45 37.21
C LEU A 7 -5.27 -21.60 36.32
N LEU A 8 -6.49 -21.33 36.78
CA LEU A 8 -7.47 -20.53 36.02
C LEU A 8 -7.01 -19.08 35.85
N ILE A 9 -6.41 -18.48 36.88
CA ILE A 9 -5.82 -17.12 36.80
C ILE A 9 -4.67 -17.08 35.79
N ILE A 10 -3.80 -18.09 35.78
CA ILE A 10 -2.69 -18.19 34.82
C ILE A 10 -3.23 -18.29 33.39
N VAL A 11 -4.25 -19.12 33.14
CA VAL A 11 -4.86 -19.27 31.82
C VAL A 11 -5.50 -17.95 31.34
N VAL A 12 -6.27 -17.27 32.20
CA VAL A 12 -6.87 -15.97 31.88
C VAL A 12 -5.79 -14.92 31.59
N PHE A 13 -4.72 -14.87 32.40
CA PHE A 13 -3.60 -13.97 32.18
C PHE A 13 -2.90 -14.22 30.82
N LEU A 14 -2.69 -15.49 30.44
CA LEU A 14 -2.10 -15.86 29.16
C LEU A 14 -3.00 -15.45 27.97
N ILE A 15 -4.33 -15.62 28.09
CA ILE A 15 -5.29 -15.21 27.06
C ILE A 15 -5.32 -13.68 26.89
N ILE A 16 -5.31 -12.91 27.98
CA ILE A 16 -5.29 -11.45 27.90
C ILE A 16 -3.98 -10.98 27.24
N ARG A 17 -2.84 -11.52 27.68
CA ARG A 17 -1.51 -11.17 27.16
C ARG A 17 -1.37 -11.48 25.66
N SER A 18 -1.92 -12.59 25.18
CA SER A 18 -1.86 -12.97 23.77
C SER A 18 -2.66 -12.01 22.88
N ASN A 19 -3.87 -11.63 23.32
CA ASN A 19 -4.75 -10.69 22.61
C ASN A 19 -4.12 -9.29 22.47
N LEU A 20 -3.51 -8.76 23.53
CA LEU A 20 -2.82 -7.47 23.52
C LEU A 20 -1.65 -7.44 22.53
N LYS A 21 -0.83 -8.50 22.51
CA LYS A 21 0.30 -8.63 21.58
C LYS A 21 -0.17 -8.63 20.12
N SER A 22 -1.26 -9.33 19.83
CA SER A 22 -1.86 -9.41 18.49
C SER A 22 -2.31 -8.04 17.97
N LYS A 23 -3.00 -7.24 18.81
CA LYS A 23 -3.42 -5.88 18.46
C LYS A 23 -2.23 -4.97 18.15
N ARG A 24 -1.18 -5.03 18.97
CA ARG A 24 0.05 -4.23 18.76
C ARG A 24 0.74 -4.56 17.45
N ILE A 25 0.93 -5.84 17.15
CA ILE A 25 1.56 -6.28 15.89
C ILE A 25 0.74 -5.83 14.68
N THR A 26 -0.59 -5.95 14.77
CA THR A 26 -1.50 -5.50 13.71
C THR A 26 -1.39 -4.00 13.47
N LYS A 27 -1.32 -3.19 14.52
CA LYS A 27 -1.13 -1.74 14.40
C LYS A 27 0.19 -1.38 13.70
N LEU A 28 1.29 -2.00 14.12
CA LEU A 28 2.62 -1.77 13.53
C LEU A 28 2.66 -2.20 12.06
N ARG A 29 1.99 -3.29 11.71
CA ARG A 29 1.83 -3.71 10.31
C ARG A 29 1.11 -2.66 9.49
N LEU A 30 0.02 -2.09 10.01
CA LEU A 30 -0.75 -1.07 9.31
C LEU A 30 0.08 0.20 9.08
N GLU A 31 0.80 0.65 10.11
CA GLU A 31 1.71 1.80 10.02
C GLU A 31 2.82 1.57 8.98
N TYR A 32 3.42 0.37 8.97
CA TYR A 32 4.43 0.00 7.97
C TYR A 32 3.87 0.02 6.55
N ARG A 33 2.70 -0.58 6.32
CA ARG A 33 2.04 -0.56 5.00
C ARG A 33 1.66 0.85 4.56
N ALA A 34 1.21 1.69 5.48
CA ALA A 34 0.91 3.09 5.18
C ALA A 34 2.18 3.86 4.81
N ALA A 35 3.30 3.60 5.48
CA ALA A 35 4.58 4.20 5.16
C ALA A 35 5.13 3.76 3.80
N LEU A 36 4.95 2.49 3.42
CA LEU A 36 5.34 1.96 2.10
C LEU A 36 4.58 2.62 0.93
N LYS A 37 3.37 3.11 1.16
CA LYS A 37 2.59 3.85 0.14
C LYS A 37 3.01 5.31 -0.02
N GLY A 38 3.84 5.82 0.89
CA GLY A 38 4.31 7.20 0.86
C GLY A 38 5.66 7.36 0.17
N THR A 39 6.16 8.59 0.14
CA THR A 39 7.49 8.92 -0.42
C THR A 39 8.62 8.87 0.61
N ASN A 40 8.29 8.80 1.90
CA ASN A 40 9.27 8.90 2.98
C ASN A 40 9.86 7.52 3.35
N LYS A 41 10.99 7.18 2.70
CA LYS A 41 11.73 5.94 2.95
C LYS A 41 12.20 5.80 4.40
N ALA A 42 12.67 6.88 5.04
CA ALA A 42 13.14 6.83 6.43
C ALA A 42 12.02 6.43 7.40
N ARG A 43 10.79 6.91 7.15
CA ARG A 43 9.60 6.51 7.89
C ARG A 43 9.27 5.03 7.65
N ALA A 44 9.39 4.54 6.41
CA ALA A 44 9.18 3.13 6.08
C ALA A 44 10.19 2.20 6.78
N VAL A 45 11.49 2.55 6.80
CA VAL A 45 12.52 1.80 7.55
C VAL A 45 12.13 1.69 9.02
N THR A 46 11.82 2.83 9.64
CA THR A 46 11.55 2.89 11.09
C THR A 46 10.32 2.06 11.44
N ALA A 47 9.24 2.18 10.65
CA ALA A 47 8.02 1.40 10.84
C ALA A 47 8.25 -0.11 10.59
N GLY A 48 9.04 -0.47 9.57
CA GLY A 48 9.42 -1.85 9.27
C GLY A 48 10.20 -2.49 10.42
N ARG A 49 11.22 -1.80 10.93
CA ARG A 49 12.01 -2.25 12.10
C ARG A 49 11.14 -2.43 13.33
N ALA A 50 10.21 -1.51 13.59
CA ALA A 50 9.26 -1.61 14.70
C ALA A 50 8.33 -2.83 14.55
N TYR A 51 7.82 -3.09 13.34
CA TYR A 51 6.98 -4.25 13.04
C TYR A 51 7.72 -5.58 13.19
N TYR A 52 8.85 -5.75 12.49
CA TYR A 52 9.60 -7.01 12.52
C TYR A 52 10.20 -7.32 13.89
N SER A 53 10.67 -6.29 14.62
CA SER A 53 11.07 -6.47 16.01
C SER A 53 9.89 -6.91 16.90
N ALA A 54 8.69 -6.33 16.75
CA ALA A 54 7.53 -6.74 17.54
C ALA A 54 7.08 -8.19 17.25
N VAL A 55 7.17 -8.63 15.98
CA VAL A 55 6.88 -10.01 15.58
C VAL A 55 7.89 -10.98 16.18
N ARG A 56 9.18 -10.63 16.19
CA ARG A 56 10.28 -11.46 16.70
C ARG A 56 10.66 -11.23 18.17
N ASN A 57 9.76 -10.64 18.97
CA ASN A 57 10.01 -10.36 20.39
C ASN A 57 11.30 -9.54 20.64
N GLY A 58 11.57 -8.56 19.78
CA GLY A 58 12.72 -7.66 19.85
C GLY A 58 13.94 -8.12 19.05
N ARG A 59 13.97 -9.35 18.52
CA ARG A 59 15.11 -9.89 17.79
C ARG A 59 15.00 -9.64 16.29
N LEU A 60 15.36 -8.43 15.87
CA LEU A 60 15.45 -8.12 14.45
C LEU A 60 16.62 -8.86 13.81
N THR A 61 16.38 -9.50 12.66
CA THR A 61 17.39 -10.29 11.95
C THR A 61 17.83 -9.60 10.66
N ILE A 62 18.98 -10.03 10.13
CA ILE A 62 19.49 -9.54 8.84
C ILE A 62 18.50 -9.82 7.70
N TYR A 63 17.78 -10.95 7.76
CA TYR A 63 16.73 -11.26 6.79
C TYR A 63 15.56 -10.28 6.84
N ASP A 64 15.21 -9.78 8.02
CA ASP A 64 14.14 -8.79 8.16
C ASP A 64 14.58 -7.43 7.59
N GLU A 65 15.85 -7.03 7.80
CA GLU A 65 16.43 -5.82 7.18
C GLU A 65 16.47 -5.93 5.64
N GLN A 66 16.83 -7.10 5.11
CA GLN A 66 16.77 -7.37 3.67
C GLN A 66 15.35 -7.26 3.12
N ALA A 67 14.35 -7.82 3.82
CA ALA A 67 12.95 -7.72 3.43
C ALA A 67 12.48 -6.25 3.42
N ILE A 68 12.80 -5.47 4.46
CA ILE A 68 12.48 -4.04 4.52
C ILE A 68 13.12 -3.29 3.33
N ASN A 69 14.39 -3.57 3.02
CA ASN A 69 15.07 -2.95 1.89
C ASN A 69 14.44 -3.29 0.54
N ASN A 70 14.01 -4.54 0.37
CA ASN A 70 13.31 -4.97 -0.84
C ASN A 70 11.96 -4.23 -0.98
N ASP A 71 11.14 -4.20 0.07
CA ASP A 71 9.86 -3.49 0.08
C ASP A 71 10.04 -1.97 -0.21
N MET A 72 11.12 -1.37 0.29
CA MET A 72 11.42 0.04 0.01
C MET A 72 11.85 0.31 -1.43
N SER A 73 12.46 -0.68 -2.09
CA SER A 73 12.87 -0.54 -3.49
C SER A 73 11.66 -0.40 -4.41
N THR A 74 10.53 -1.02 -4.06
CA THR A 74 9.29 -0.99 -4.83
C THR A 74 8.42 0.24 -4.53
N MET A 75 8.65 0.96 -3.43
CA MET A 75 7.89 2.17 -3.05
C MET A 75 7.85 3.22 -4.17
N ASN A 76 8.98 3.47 -4.84
CA ASN A 76 9.02 4.43 -5.94
C ASN A 76 8.30 3.91 -7.19
N THR A 77 8.39 2.59 -7.44
CA THR A 77 7.78 1.95 -8.61
C THR A 77 6.26 1.96 -8.53
N GLU A 78 5.67 1.74 -7.35
CA GLU A 78 4.21 1.79 -7.17
C GLU A 78 3.64 3.20 -7.33
N ILE A 79 4.35 4.22 -6.86
CA ILE A 79 3.95 5.63 -7.06
C ILE A 79 4.00 5.99 -8.55
N ILE A 80 5.10 5.68 -9.23
CA ILE A 80 5.25 5.96 -10.66
C ILE A 80 4.21 5.19 -11.47
N LYS A 81 3.96 3.92 -11.17
CA LYS A 81 2.92 3.14 -11.84
C LYS A 81 1.52 3.69 -11.58
N SER A 82 1.21 4.11 -10.35
CA SER A 82 -0.09 4.69 -10.01
C SER A 82 -0.31 6.06 -10.67
N GLU A 83 0.72 6.90 -10.80
CA GLU A 83 0.61 8.19 -11.49
C GLU A 83 0.51 8.01 -13.00
N VAL A 84 1.35 7.16 -13.59
CA VAL A 84 1.33 6.87 -15.03
C VAL A 84 0.02 6.21 -15.46
N VAL A 85 -0.51 5.27 -14.67
CA VAL A 85 -1.80 4.62 -14.99
C VAL A 85 -2.95 5.60 -14.87
N LYS A 86 -2.95 6.50 -13.87
CA LYS A 86 -4.00 7.54 -13.74
C LYS A 86 -3.95 8.56 -14.87
N SER A 87 -2.77 9.02 -15.27
CA SER A 87 -2.65 9.97 -16.37
C SER A 87 -2.97 9.33 -17.72
N SER A 88 -2.56 8.07 -17.94
CA SER A 88 -2.87 7.34 -19.18
C SER A 88 -4.35 6.99 -19.30
N ASP A 89 -5.01 6.53 -18.23
CA ASP A 89 -6.47 6.25 -18.25
C ASP A 89 -7.24 7.50 -18.66
N SER A 90 -6.92 8.66 -18.07
CA SER A 90 -7.63 9.90 -18.38
C SER A 90 -7.50 10.33 -19.85
N SER A 91 -6.35 10.04 -20.47
CA SER A 91 -6.09 10.38 -21.87
C SER A 91 -6.75 9.37 -22.81
N ILE A 92 -6.76 8.09 -22.44
CA ILE A 92 -7.44 7.01 -23.16
C ILE A 92 -8.97 7.23 -23.11
N ASP A 93 -9.53 7.57 -21.96
CA ASP A 93 -10.96 7.88 -21.78
C ASP A 93 -11.40 9.06 -22.65
N LYS A 94 -10.58 10.12 -22.70
CA LYS A 94 -10.81 11.29 -23.58
C LYS A 94 -10.84 10.84 -25.06
N LEU A 95 -9.87 10.02 -25.48
CA LEU A 95 -9.81 9.52 -26.86
C LEU A 95 -10.99 8.61 -27.22
N GLU A 96 -11.43 7.75 -26.30
CA GLU A 96 -12.61 6.91 -26.48
C GLU A 96 -13.88 7.74 -26.66
N ARG A 97 -14.06 8.78 -25.84
CA ARG A 97 -15.22 9.68 -25.96
C ARG A 97 -15.23 10.46 -27.27
N LEU A 98 -14.08 10.92 -27.74
CA LEU A 98 -13.95 11.56 -29.05
C LEU A 98 -14.33 10.60 -30.19
N ALA A 99 -13.93 9.33 -30.10
CA ALA A 99 -14.25 8.32 -31.10
C ALA A 99 -15.76 8.02 -31.13
N GLN A 100 -16.42 7.97 -29.97
CA GLN A 100 -17.87 7.80 -29.87
C GLN A 100 -18.63 8.98 -30.49
N LEU A 101 -18.22 10.22 -30.22
CA LEU A 101 -18.86 11.41 -30.79
C LEU A 101 -18.71 11.48 -32.32
N LYS A 102 -17.56 11.08 -32.84
CA LYS A 102 -17.35 10.92 -34.29
C LYS A 102 -18.26 9.84 -34.87
N ALA A 103 -18.35 8.66 -34.23
CA ALA A 103 -19.20 7.57 -34.69
C ALA A 103 -20.70 7.93 -34.68
N GLN A 104 -21.11 8.80 -33.77
CA GLN A 104 -22.47 9.36 -33.71
C GLN A 104 -22.72 10.48 -34.73
N GLY A 105 -21.69 10.89 -35.50
CA GLY A 105 -21.79 11.98 -36.47
C GLY A 105 -21.90 13.38 -35.82
N ILE A 106 -21.56 13.51 -34.54
CA ILE A 106 -21.57 14.78 -33.80
C ILE A 106 -20.31 15.60 -34.12
N LEU A 107 -19.20 14.92 -34.38
CA LEU A 107 -17.94 15.53 -34.79
C LEU A 107 -17.63 15.20 -36.24
N THR A 108 -17.09 16.20 -36.95
CA THR A 108 -16.48 16.00 -38.27
C THR A 108 -15.10 15.35 -38.16
N ASP A 109 -14.60 14.83 -39.28
CA ASP A 109 -13.27 14.22 -39.36
C ASP A 109 -12.16 15.21 -39.00
N GLU A 110 -12.26 16.46 -39.45
CA GLU A 110 -11.30 17.53 -39.11
C GLU A 110 -11.29 17.84 -37.61
N GLU A 111 -12.47 18.01 -36.99
CA GLU A 111 -12.57 18.35 -35.56
C GLU A 111 -12.06 17.22 -34.67
N PHE A 112 -12.36 15.97 -35.03
CA PHE A 112 -11.84 14.80 -34.33
C PHE A 112 -10.31 14.75 -34.39
N ASN A 113 -9.72 14.99 -35.56
CA ASN A 113 -8.27 14.94 -35.73
C ASN A 113 -7.55 16.04 -34.95
N GLN A 114 -8.11 17.26 -34.91
CA GLN A 114 -7.56 18.36 -34.10
C GLN A 114 -7.59 18.05 -32.60
N GLN A 115 -8.70 17.49 -32.10
CA GLN A 115 -8.81 17.16 -30.67
C GLN A 115 -7.92 15.96 -30.31
N LYS A 116 -7.82 14.95 -31.18
CA LYS A 116 -6.93 13.81 -31.01
C LYS A 116 -5.46 14.24 -30.90
N SER A 117 -4.99 15.14 -31.77
CA SER A 117 -3.61 15.63 -31.69
C SER A 117 -3.34 16.39 -30.39
N LYS A 118 -4.32 17.17 -29.91
CA LYS A 118 -4.20 17.94 -28.67
C LYS A 118 -4.09 17.03 -27.44
N VAL A 119 -4.87 15.95 -27.38
CA VAL A 119 -4.84 14.97 -26.29
C VAL A 119 -3.57 14.11 -26.32
N LEU A 120 -2.99 13.86 -27.49
CA LEU A 120 -1.72 13.11 -27.62
C LEU A 120 -0.47 13.96 -27.33
N SER A 121 -0.60 15.29 -27.36
CA SER A 121 0.49 16.23 -27.07
C SER A 121 0.49 16.77 -25.64
N GLU A 122 -0.55 16.46 -24.86
CA GLU A 122 -0.69 16.77 -23.44
C GLU A 122 0.07 15.73 -22.59
#